data_AF-A0A212F4N8-F1
#
_entry.id   AF-A0A212F4N8-F1
#
_cell.length_a   1.000
_cell.length_b   1.000
_cell.length_c   1.000
_cell.angle_alpha   90.00
_cell.angle_beta   90.00
_cell.angle_gamma   90.00
#
_symmetry.space_group_name_H-M   'P 1'
#
loop_
_entity.id
_entity.type
_entity.pdbx_description
1 polymer ?
#
loop_
_entity_poly.entity_id
_entity_poly.type
_entity_poly.pdbx_seq_one_letter_code
_entity_poly.pdbx_strand_id
1 'polypeptide(L)'
;MIIKKKKKAVAWFLTDCNTKNSKTIGTLASYVETLLNKRNLTLDVYGWCGNLRCPKNRIEECLVLLKKDYYFYFAFELVSKEDYVTEEILEPLQNYAVPIVYGGANYSRFLPPGSYIDAVKLSGGEVVSLIEQAIRSPEIYQNYFR
;
A
#
# COMPACT_ATOMS: atom_id res chain seq x y z
N MET A 1 1.89 -20.85 -7.45
CA MET A 1 1.54 -20.01 -6.30
C MET A 1 1.52 -18.55 -6.76
N ILE A 2 0.40 -17.83 -6.56
CA ILE A 2 0.15 -16.46 -7.08
C ILE A 2 1.29 -15.49 -6.70
N ILE A 3 1.84 -15.66 -5.50
CA ILE A 3 2.93 -14.85 -4.93
C ILE A 3 4.21 -14.90 -5.78
N LYS A 4 4.57 -16.04 -6.38
CA LYS A 4 5.84 -16.20 -7.12
C LYS A 4 5.91 -15.39 -8.43
N LYS A 5 4.80 -14.80 -8.89
CA LYS A 5 4.74 -14.05 -10.15
C LYS A 5 4.87 -12.53 -9.96
N LYS A 6 4.72 -12.03 -8.73
CA LYS A 6 4.80 -10.60 -8.41
C LYS A 6 6.22 -10.09 -8.61
N LYS A 7 6.35 -8.88 -9.15
CA LYS A 7 7.64 -8.26 -9.50
C LYS A 7 7.79 -6.82 -9.04
N LYS A 8 6.68 -6.15 -8.72
CA LYS A 8 6.64 -4.74 -8.38
C LYS A 8 6.39 -4.57 -6.88
N ALA A 9 7.05 -3.59 -6.27
CA ALA A 9 7.03 -3.46 -4.82
C ALA A 9 5.68 -2.92 -4.32
N VAL A 10 5.35 -1.67 -4.66
CA VAL A 10 4.18 -0.98 -4.12
C VAL A 10 3.33 -0.37 -5.22
N ALA A 11 2.01 -0.51 -5.12
CA ALA A 11 1.05 0.25 -5.91
C ALA A 11 0.26 1.20 -5.02
N TRP A 12 -0.27 2.28 -5.61
CA TRP A 12 -1.22 3.16 -4.95
C TRP A 12 -2.25 3.68 -5.97
N PHE A 13 -3.53 3.41 -5.75
CA PHE A 13 -4.59 3.86 -6.66
C PHE A 13 -5.31 5.06 -6.05
N LEU A 14 -5.14 6.23 -6.67
CA LEU A 14 -5.71 7.48 -6.21
C LEU A 14 -7.00 7.81 -6.96
N THR A 15 -8.09 7.95 -6.22
CA THR A 15 -9.39 8.42 -6.76
C THR A 15 -9.59 9.93 -6.60
N ASP A 16 -8.89 10.56 -5.64
CA ASP A 16 -8.87 12.00 -5.40
C ASP A 16 -7.52 12.42 -4.80
N CYS A 17 -6.97 13.54 -5.26
CA CYS A 17 -5.73 14.13 -4.74
C CYS A 17 -5.87 15.62 -4.38
N ASN A 18 -7.08 16.18 -4.39
CA ASN A 18 -7.33 17.61 -4.15
C ASN A 18 -7.77 17.92 -2.71
N THR A 19 -7.68 16.95 -1.79
CA THR A 19 -8.06 17.14 -0.38
C THR A 19 -6.92 17.77 0.43
N LYS A 20 -7.21 18.43 1.57
CA LYS A 20 -6.14 19.01 2.42
C LYS A 20 -5.14 17.96 2.91
N ASN A 21 -5.63 16.75 3.20
CA ASN A 21 -4.83 15.64 3.69
C ASN A 21 -4.03 14.96 2.58
N SER A 22 -4.42 15.10 1.30
CA SER A 22 -3.66 14.53 0.18
C SER A 22 -2.24 15.10 0.10
N LYS A 23 -2.01 16.34 0.55
CA LYS A 23 -0.66 16.94 0.60
C LYS A 23 0.25 16.21 1.57
N THR A 24 -0.19 16.02 2.81
CA THR A 24 0.60 15.33 3.85
C THR A 24 0.84 13.87 3.45
N ILE A 25 -0.20 13.19 2.98
CA ILE A 25 -0.11 11.80 2.51
C ILE A 25 0.82 11.71 1.29
N GLY A 26 0.73 12.66 0.36
CA GLY A 26 1.62 12.76 -0.80
C GLY A 26 3.08 13.02 -0.42
N THR A 27 3.36 13.85 0.58
CA THR A 27 4.71 14.05 1.11
C THR A 27 5.27 12.78 1.73
N LEU A 28 4.47 12.06 2.53
CA LEU A 28 4.87 10.76 3.07
C LEU A 28 5.15 9.75 1.96
N ALA A 29 4.24 9.64 0.99
CA ALA A 29 4.39 8.74 -0.16
C ALA A 29 5.65 9.03 -0.97
N SER A 30 5.94 10.31 -1.26
CA SER A 30 7.15 10.72 -1.99
C SER A 30 8.45 10.46 -1.20
N TYR A 31 8.40 10.64 0.12
CA TYR A 31 9.52 10.29 0.99
C TYR A 31 9.79 8.77 0.98
N VAL A 32 8.75 7.96 1.12
CA VAL A 32 8.85 6.49 1.04
C VAL A 32 9.30 6.05 -0.35
N GLU A 33 8.80 6.65 -1.42
CA GLU A 33 9.24 6.41 -2.80
C GLU A 33 10.74 6.66 -2.97
N THR A 34 11.26 7.77 -2.43
CA THR A 34 12.70 8.08 -2.46
C THR A 34 13.52 6.99 -1.78
N LEU A 35 13.02 6.43 -0.68
CA LEU A 35 13.70 5.35 0.04
C LEU A 35 13.58 4.00 -0.69
N LEU A 36 12.43 3.70 -1.29
CA LEU A 36 12.23 2.51 -2.14
C LEU A 36 13.21 2.53 -3.33
N ASN A 37 13.33 3.67 -4.00
CA ASN A 37 14.21 3.83 -5.15
C ASN A 37 15.68 3.55 -4.81
N LYS A 38 16.15 3.92 -3.60
CA LYS A 38 17.50 3.58 -3.10
C LYS A 38 17.73 2.07 -2.95
N ARG A 39 16.67 1.27 -2.93
CA ARG A 39 16.70 -0.20 -2.84
C ARG A 39 16.34 -0.89 -4.16
N ASN A 40 16.26 -0.15 -5.27
CA ASN A 40 15.75 -0.64 -6.56
C ASN A 40 14.32 -1.21 -6.47
N LEU A 41 13.49 -0.62 -5.60
CA LEU A 41 12.06 -0.92 -5.47
C LEU A 41 11.26 0.28 -5.97
N THR A 42 10.05 0.05 -6.47
CA THR A 42 9.22 1.12 -7.08
C THR A 42 7.91 1.33 -6.33
N LEU A 43 7.45 2.58 -6.31
CA LEU A 43 6.08 2.97 -6.01
C LEU A 43 5.39 3.37 -7.31
N ASP A 44 4.37 2.62 -7.70
CA ASP A 44 3.59 2.90 -8.90
C ASP A 44 2.26 3.57 -8.50
N VAL A 45 2.12 4.85 -8.84
CA VAL A 45 0.92 5.63 -8.53
C VAL A 45 -0.01 5.66 -9.75
N TYR A 46 -1.23 5.15 -9.58
CA TYR A 46 -2.28 5.15 -10.58
C TYR A 46 -3.37 6.17 -10.26
N GLY A 47 -4.02 6.67 -11.29
CA GLY A 47 -5.16 7.58 -11.18
C GLY A 47 -4.88 8.92 -11.85
N TRP A 48 -5.74 9.91 -11.60
CA TRP A 48 -5.63 11.23 -12.24
C TRP A 48 -4.36 12.00 -11.84
N CYS A 49 -3.79 11.68 -10.68
CA CYS A 49 -2.68 12.41 -10.07
C CYS A 49 -1.37 11.63 -10.11
N GLY A 50 -1.40 10.41 -10.66
CA GLY A 50 -0.23 9.59 -10.91
C GLY A 50 0.16 9.58 -12.38
N ASN A 51 1.28 8.94 -12.69
CA ASN A 51 1.75 8.78 -14.06
C ASN A 51 1.13 7.56 -14.76
N LEU A 52 0.43 6.70 -14.01
CA LEU A 52 -0.24 5.51 -14.52
C LEU A 52 -1.76 5.69 -14.50
N ARG A 53 -2.45 5.08 -15.47
CA ARG A 53 -3.89 5.26 -15.64
C ARG A 53 -4.69 4.19 -14.91
N CYS A 54 -5.57 4.63 -14.02
CA CYS A 54 -6.67 3.83 -13.50
C CYS A 54 -7.93 4.72 -13.45
N PRO A 55 -8.89 4.56 -14.37
CA PRO A 55 -10.12 5.34 -14.36
C PRO A 55 -10.94 5.07 -13.09
N LYS A 56 -11.46 6.12 -12.45
CA LYS A 56 -12.22 6.02 -11.19
C LYS A 56 -13.42 5.06 -11.28
N ASN A 57 -14.08 5.00 -12.43
CA ASN A 57 -15.22 4.10 -12.69
C ASN A 57 -14.82 2.66 -13.07
N ARG A 58 -13.52 2.32 -13.01
CA ARG A 58 -12.96 1.01 -13.38
C ARG A 58 -11.89 0.56 -12.39
N ILE A 59 -12.02 0.94 -11.12
CA ILE A 59 -11.06 0.59 -10.07
C ILE A 59 -10.87 -0.94 -9.94
N GLU A 60 -11.97 -1.70 -10.07
CA GLU A 60 -11.95 -3.16 -10.05
C GLU A 60 -11.03 -3.77 -11.13
N GLU A 61 -10.99 -3.17 -12.32
CA GLU A 61 -10.08 -3.59 -13.40
C GLU A 61 -8.61 -3.39 -13.00
N CYS A 62 -8.32 -2.34 -12.21
CA CYS A 62 -6.99 -2.05 -11.69
C CYS A 62 -6.59 -2.95 -10.52
N LEU A 63 -7.54 -3.36 -9.67
CA LEU A 63 -7.27 -4.29 -8.55
C LEU A 63 -6.69 -5.63 -9.03
N VAL A 64 -7.01 -6.07 -10.25
CA VAL A 64 -6.39 -7.24 -10.88
C VAL A 64 -4.86 -7.08 -11.01
N LEU A 65 -4.36 -5.85 -11.20
CA LEU A 65 -2.93 -5.56 -11.23
C LEU A 65 -2.27 -5.83 -9.87
N LEU A 66 -2.94 -5.51 -8.76
CA LEU A 66 -2.43 -5.82 -7.42
C LEU A 66 -2.18 -7.33 -7.30
N LYS A 67 -3.16 -8.13 -7.69
CA LYS A 67 -3.07 -9.59 -7.65
C LYS A 67 -1.91 -10.13 -8.47
N LYS A 68 -1.72 -9.59 -9.67
CA LYS A 68 -0.75 -10.09 -10.62
C LYS A 68 0.69 -9.63 -10.33
N ASP A 69 0.86 -8.35 -10.03
CA ASP A 69 2.16 -7.68 -10.19
C ASP A 69 2.76 -7.15 -8.88
N TYR A 70 1.94 -6.77 -7.89
CA TYR A 70 2.40 -6.02 -6.70
C TYR A 70 2.43 -6.83 -5.41
N TYR A 71 3.48 -6.64 -4.61
CA TYR A 71 3.57 -7.20 -3.25
C TYR A 71 2.79 -6.37 -2.23
N PHE A 72 2.85 -5.05 -2.32
CA PHE A 72 2.27 -4.14 -1.35
C PHE A 72 1.35 -3.11 -1.99
N TYR A 73 0.47 -2.54 -1.18
CA TYR A 73 -0.44 -1.48 -1.59
C TYR A 73 -0.51 -0.38 -0.53
N PHE A 74 -0.49 0.89 -0.94
CA PHE A 74 -0.78 2.00 -0.03
C PHE A 74 -2.29 2.13 0.19
N ALA A 75 -2.73 1.64 1.36
CA ALA A 75 -4.09 1.77 1.86
C ALA A 75 -4.19 2.98 2.79
N PHE A 76 -3.91 4.17 2.23
CA PHE A 76 -3.84 5.42 2.99
C PHE A 76 -5.21 6.09 3.07
N GLU A 77 -5.66 6.33 4.30
CA GLU A 77 -6.93 6.97 4.58
C GLU A 77 -6.83 8.49 4.42
N LEU A 78 -7.69 9.07 3.58
CA LEU A 78 -7.71 10.51 3.35
C LEU A 78 -8.21 11.29 4.57
N VAL A 79 -8.87 10.65 5.52
CA VAL A 79 -9.37 11.28 6.76
C VAL A 79 -8.67 10.64 7.95
N SER A 80 -7.91 11.45 8.68
CA SER A 80 -7.24 11.01 9.92
C SER A 80 -8.20 11.14 11.10
N LYS A 81 -9.01 10.10 11.34
CA LYS A 81 -9.89 9.96 12.52
C LYS A 81 -9.85 8.52 13.04
N GLU A 82 -10.07 8.35 14.34
CA GLU A 82 -9.95 7.05 15.03
C GLU A 82 -10.92 5.98 14.54
N ASP A 83 -12.12 6.38 14.09
CA ASP A 83 -13.17 5.48 13.60
C ASP A 83 -13.38 5.59 12.08
N TYR A 84 -12.43 6.17 11.35
CA TYR A 84 -12.49 6.27 9.89
C TYR A 84 -11.64 5.18 9.24
N VAL A 85 -12.31 4.16 8.74
CA VAL A 85 -11.73 3.03 7.99
C VAL A 85 -12.63 2.74 6.80
N THR A 86 -12.02 2.50 5.65
CA THR A 86 -12.69 2.27 4.36
C THR A 86 -12.33 0.90 3.78
N GLU A 87 -12.91 0.53 2.62
CA GLU A 87 -12.62 -0.76 1.97
C GLU A 87 -11.16 -0.91 1.51
N GLU A 88 -10.45 0.22 1.37
CA GLU A 88 -9.08 0.35 0.90
C GLU A 88 -8.09 -0.51 1.71
N ILE A 89 -8.37 -0.79 2.99
CA ILE A 89 -7.52 -1.65 3.82
C ILE A 89 -7.71 -3.16 3.54
N LEU A 90 -8.84 -3.54 2.94
CA LEU A 90 -9.20 -4.93 2.64
C LEU A 90 -8.94 -5.32 1.18
N GLU A 91 -9.10 -4.38 0.24
CA GLU A 91 -8.82 -4.58 -1.19
C GLU A 91 -7.48 -5.28 -1.48
N PRO A 92 -6.34 -4.89 -0.88
CA PRO A 92 -5.08 -5.56 -1.16
C PRO A 92 -5.06 -7.01 -0.65
N LEU A 93 -5.64 -7.29 0.52
CA LEU A 93 -5.68 -8.65 1.07
C LEU A 93 -6.48 -9.60 0.18
N GLN A 94 -7.61 -9.15 -0.34
CA GLN A 94 -8.42 -9.89 -1.32
C GLN A 94 -7.66 -10.15 -2.64
N ASN A 95 -6.64 -9.34 -2.92
CA ASN A 95 -5.76 -9.43 -4.08
C ASN A 95 -4.35 -9.94 -3.72
N TYR A 96 -4.17 -10.66 -2.61
CA TYR A 96 -2.89 -11.25 -2.21
C TYR A 96 -1.73 -10.24 -2.16
N ALA A 97 -2.04 -8.98 -1.87
CA ALA A 97 -1.11 -7.90 -1.60
C ALA A 97 -1.23 -7.49 -0.13
N VAL A 98 -0.16 -6.96 0.44
CA VAL A 98 -0.13 -6.55 1.85
C VAL A 98 -0.45 -5.04 1.95
N PRO A 99 -1.44 -4.64 2.75
CA PRO A 99 -1.74 -3.24 2.98
C PRO A 99 -0.63 -2.57 3.80
N ILE A 100 -0.19 -1.41 3.32
CA ILE A 100 0.57 -0.42 4.09
C ILE A 100 -0.43 0.66 4.45
N VAL A 101 -0.81 0.72 5.72
CA VAL A 101 -1.88 1.60 6.22
C VAL A 101 -1.31 2.89 6.76
N TYR A 102 -2.05 3.97 6.58
CA TYR A 102 -1.76 5.28 7.18
C TYR A 102 -3.07 6.02 7.42
N GLY A 103 -3.31 6.49 8.63
CA GLY A 103 -4.55 7.16 9.02
C GLY A 103 -4.68 7.34 10.53
N GLY A 104 -5.86 7.72 10.99
CA GLY A 104 -6.12 7.97 12.42
C GLY A 104 -6.58 6.74 13.19
N ALA A 105 -6.96 5.67 12.50
CA ALA A 105 -7.61 4.51 13.10
C ALA A 105 -6.65 3.58 13.84
N ASN A 106 -7.15 2.90 14.87
CA ASN A 106 -6.45 1.76 15.45
C ASN A 106 -6.71 0.50 14.59
N TYR A 107 -5.86 0.29 13.58
CA TYR A 107 -5.99 -0.80 12.61
C TYR A 107 -6.01 -2.21 13.21
N SER A 108 -5.50 -2.42 14.43
CA SER A 108 -5.58 -3.72 15.12
C SER A 108 -7.01 -4.14 15.47
N ARG A 109 -7.96 -3.20 15.47
CA ARG A 109 -9.40 -3.48 15.62
C ARG A 109 -10.03 -4.06 14.35
N PHE A 110 -9.37 -3.92 13.21
CA PHE A 110 -9.94 -4.23 11.89
C PHE A 110 -9.15 -5.29 11.11
N LEU A 111 -7.85 -5.39 11.35
CA LEU A 111 -6.94 -6.32 10.68
C LEU A 111 -6.20 -7.19 11.69
N PRO A 112 -5.95 -8.48 11.39
CA PRO A 112 -5.11 -9.33 12.22
C PRO A 112 -3.71 -8.74 12.44
N PRO A 113 -3.14 -8.84 13.66
CA PRO A 113 -1.76 -8.44 13.90
C PRO A 113 -0.79 -9.13 12.95
N GLY A 114 0.09 -8.36 12.30
CA GLY A 114 1.07 -8.89 11.36
C GLY A 114 0.57 -9.05 9.91
N SER A 115 -0.71 -8.76 9.62
CA SER A 115 -1.25 -8.82 8.25
C SER A 115 -1.06 -7.51 7.45
N TYR A 116 -0.45 -6.50 8.05
CA TYR A 116 -0.31 -5.16 7.49
C TYR A 116 0.94 -4.45 8.01
N ILE A 117 1.38 -3.39 7.31
CA ILE A 117 2.45 -2.49 7.77
C ILE A 117 1.81 -1.17 8.20
N ASP A 118 2.02 -0.78 9.46
CA ASP A 118 1.47 0.45 10.05
C ASP A 118 2.46 1.62 9.86
N ALA A 119 2.24 2.45 8.84
CA ALA A 119 3.11 3.59 8.54
C ALA A 119 2.93 4.78 9.49
N VAL A 120 1.97 4.72 10.42
CA VAL A 120 1.83 5.72 11.50
C VAL A 120 2.85 5.44 12.62
N LYS A 121 3.15 4.16 12.86
CA LYS A 121 4.03 3.72 13.95
C LYS A 121 5.49 3.54 13.54
N LEU A 122 5.78 3.61 12.24
CA LEU A 122 7.08 3.30 11.67
C LEU A 122 7.65 4.51 10.92
N SER A 123 8.96 4.67 10.95
CA SER A 123 9.66 5.57 10.04
C SER A 123 9.59 5.05 8.59
N GLY A 124 9.76 5.95 7.62
CA GLY A 124 9.83 5.55 6.20
C GLY A 124 10.95 4.54 5.92
N GLY A 125 12.06 4.62 6.66
CA GLY A 125 13.16 3.65 6.57
C GLY A 125 12.74 2.24 7.02
N GLU A 126 12.04 2.15 8.14
CA GLU A 126 11.51 0.87 8.65
C GLU A 126 10.48 0.27 7.69
N VAL A 127 9.55 1.08 7.15
CA VAL A 127 8.58 0.64 6.14
C VAL A 127 9.30 0.02 4.94
N VAL A 128 10.30 0.70 4.37
CA VAL A 128 11.06 0.19 3.21
C VAL A 128 11.88 -1.05 3.56
N SER A 129 12.48 -1.11 4.76
CA SER A 129 13.21 -2.30 5.21
C SER A 129 12.29 -3.53 5.36
N LEU A 130 11.06 -3.37 5.83
CA LEU A 130 10.09 -4.46 5.91
C LEU A 130 9.66 -4.93 4.51
N ILE A 131 9.39 -3.99 3.60
CA ILE A 131 9.06 -4.29 2.20
C ILE A 131 10.19 -5.09 1.55
N GLU A 132 11.44 -4.62 1.66
CA GLU A 132 12.60 -5.28 1.06
C GLU A 132 12.80 -6.70 1.60
N GLN A 133 12.72 -6.88 2.92
CA GLN A 133 12.85 -8.20 3.55
C GLN A 133 11.78 -9.17 3.06
N ALA A 134 10.52 -8.73 2.99
CA ALA A 134 9.41 -9.54 2.52
C ALA A 134 9.55 -9.91 1.04
N ILE A 135 9.94 -8.97 0.17
CA ILE A 135 10.14 -9.25 -1.27
C ILE A 135 11.29 -10.26 -1.49
N ARG A 136 12.36 -10.17 -0.68
CA ARG A 136 13.51 -11.09 -0.78
C ARG A 136 13.24 -12.48 -0.19
N SER A 137 12.29 -12.60 0.74
CA SER A 137 11.96 -13.86 1.41
C SER A 137 10.48 -14.23 1.25
N PRO A 138 10.17 -15.24 0.41
CA PRO A 138 8.80 -15.72 0.24
C PRO A 138 8.14 -16.19 1.54
N GLU A 139 8.91 -16.64 2.53
CA GLU A 139 8.40 -17.04 3.84
C GLU A 139 7.92 -15.83 4.64
N ILE A 140 8.74 -14.77 4.71
CA ILE A 140 8.35 -13.52 5.38
C ILE A 140 7.09 -12.95 4.73
N TYR A 141 7.04 -12.91 3.40
CA TYR A 141 5.85 -12.40 2.71
C TYR A 141 4.60 -13.25 2.96
N GLN A 142 4.73 -14.57 3.03
CA GLN A 142 3.61 -15.46 3.34
C GLN A 142 3.08 -15.28 4.77
N ASN A 143 3.91 -14.84 5.72
CA ASN A 143 3.49 -14.62 7.09
C ASN A 143 2.45 -13.49 7.23
N TYR A 144 2.35 -12.57 6.27
CA TYR A 144 1.31 -11.54 6.25
C TYR A 144 -0.10 -12.11 5.97
N PHE A 145 -0.21 -13.37 5.53
CA PHE A 145 -1.48 -14.02 5.19
C PHE A 145 -1.79 -15.23 6.07
N ARG A 146 -1.12 -15.36 7.23
CA ARG A 146 -1.34 -16.43 8.21
C ARG A 146 -2.38 -16.04 9.25
#